data_AF-A0A847WQL7-F1
#
_entry.id   AF-A0A847WQL7-F1
#
_cell.length_a   1.000
_cell.length_b   1.000
_cell.length_c   1.000
_cell.angle_alpha   90.00
_cell.angle_beta   90.00
_cell.angle_gamma   90.00
#
_symmetry.space_group_name_H-M   'P 1'
#
loop_
_entity.id
_entity.type
_entity.pdbx_description
1 polymer ?
#
loop_
_entity_poly.entity_id
_entity_poly.type
_entity_poly.pdbx_seq_one_letter_code
_entity_poly.pdbx_strand_id
1 'polypeptide(L)'
;EQGYPPIVRNSGGLAVALDEGVLNLSLLINDQGSVGIHEGYEKMVSFMKALLSDWTDQIKAFEVVGSYCPGDYDLSIDGKKFAGISQRRIRNGIAIQIYLSVTADHQSRARLIREFYQRGIQGEETRFNYPKVNPDVMEALETILAVPITVDDVVAKLVELLTDSGLEIANNQLTNAEKVTFMKRRELMLERNQKTLGDLFEP
;
A
#
# COMPACT_ATOMS: atom_id res chain seq x y z
N GLU A 1 9.99 -19.33 5.25
CA GLU A 1 9.41 -19.92 6.50
C GLU A 1 7.92 -19.62 6.66
N GLN A 2 7.48 -18.37 6.54
CA GLN A 2 6.08 -17.99 6.81
C GLN A 2 5.17 -17.98 5.56
N GLY A 3 5.64 -18.44 4.40
CA GLY A 3 4.86 -18.43 3.15
C GLY A 3 4.84 -17.09 2.39
N TYR A 4 5.62 -16.10 2.82
CA TYR A 4 5.73 -14.79 2.16
C TYR A 4 7.07 -14.68 1.40
N PRO A 5 7.08 -14.73 0.05
CA PRO A 5 8.28 -14.49 -0.73
C PRO A 5 8.67 -13.00 -0.66
N PRO A 6 9.92 -12.66 -0.33
CA PRO A 6 10.35 -11.27 -0.23
C PRO A 6 10.62 -10.65 -1.60
N ILE A 7 10.27 -9.37 -1.75
CA ILE A 7 10.65 -8.53 -2.90
C ILE A 7 11.17 -7.20 -2.37
N VAL A 8 12.28 -6.71 -2.93
CA VAL A 8 12.83 -5.39 -2.68
C VAL A 8 12.36 -4.43 -3.78
N ARG A 9 11.56 -3.44 -3.38
CA ARG A 9 11.07 -2.40 -4.29
C ARG A 9 12.10 -1.29 -4.50
N ASN A 10 12.02 -0.65 -5.67
CA ASN A 10 12.91 0.46 -6.05
C ASN A 10 12.42 1.83 -5.56
N SER A 11 11.18 1.94 -5.07
CA SER A 11 10.72 3.13 -4.33
C SER A 11 11.15 3.00 -2.87
N GLY A 12 11.50 4.13 -2.24
CA GLY A 12 11.81 4.16 -0.81
C GLY A 12 10.63 3.72 0.05
N GLY A 13 10.88 3.63 1.35
CA GLY A 13 9.92 3.17 2.35
C GLY A 13 10.35 1.84 2.97
N LEU A 14 9.61 1.43 3.99
CA LEU A 14 9.93 0.29 4.83
C LEU A 14 9.08 -0.93 4.43
N ALA A 15 9.22 -2.03 5.17
CA ALA A 15 8.57 -3.30 4.87
C ALA A 15 7.04 -3.22 5.03
N VAL A 16 6.32 -3.86 4.10
CA VAL A 16 4.86 -4.00 4.07
C VAL A 16 4.57 -5.46 3.73
N ALA A 17 3.55 -6.04 4.37
CA ALA A 17 3.06 -7.39 4.07
C ALA A 17 1.86 -7.32 3.11
N LEU A 18 1.83 -8.20 2.12
CA LEU A 18 0.79 -8.29 1.10
C LEU A 18 0.30 -9.73 0.99
N ASP A 19 -1.01 -9.91 0.94
CA ASP A 19 -1.72 -11.19 0.79
C ASP A 19 -3.11 -10.94 0.15
N GLU A 20 -3.90 -11.99 0.01
CA GLU A 20 -5.25 -11.95 -0.57
C GLU A 20 -6.25 -11.03 0.16
N GLY A 21 -5.97 -10.69 1.42
CA GLY A 21 -6.77 -9.78 2.23
C GLY A 21 -6.35 -8.31 2.13
N VAL A 22 -5.35 -8.01 1.30
CA VAL A 22 -4.82 -6.66 1.11
C VAL A 22 -5.13 -6.14 -0.29
N LEU A 23 -5.88 -5.04 -0.38
CA LEU A 23 -6.11 -4.34 -1.63
C LEU A 23 -4.98 -3.33 -1.90
N ASN A 24 -4.38 -3.39 -3.09
CA ASN A 24 -3.46 -2.35 -3.55
C ASN A 24 -4.11 -1.55 -4.68
N LEU A 25 -4.14 -0.23 -4.54
CA LEU A 25 -4.67 0.69 -5.54
C LEU A 25 -3.60 1.72 -5.94
N SER A 26 -3.60 2.11 -7.22
CA SER A 26 -2.73 3.18 -7.72
C SER A 26 -3.51 4.15 -8.60
N LEU A 27 -3.47 5.43 -8.25
CA LEU A 27 -3.94 6.54 -9.08
C LEU A 27 -2.77 7.05 -9.92
N LEU A 28 -2.87 6.89 -11.24
CA LEU A 28 -1.86 7.36 -12.19
C LEU A 28 -2.31 8.69 -12.79
N ILE A 29 -1.58 9.76 -12.48
CA ILE A 29 -1.90 11.12 -12.90
C ILE A 29 -0.81 11.61 -13.86
N ASN A 30 -1.23 12.11 -15.02
CA ASN A 30 -0.37 12.90 -15.89
C ASN A 30 -0.32 14.34 -15.35
N ASP A 31 0.77 14.68 -14.70
CA ASP A 31 1.01 15.97 -14.07
C ASP A 31 2.13 16.71 -14.80
N GLN A 32 1.83 17.90 -15.33
CA GLN A 32 2.84 18.78 -15.92
C GLN A 32 3.50 19.71 -14.87
N GLY A 33 3.60 19.24 -13.63
CA GLY A 33 4.23 19.95 -12.51
C GLY A 33 3.29 20.84 -11.71
N SER A 34 1.97 20.67 -11.81
CA SER A 34 1.00 21.44 -11.04
C SER A 34 0.65 20.78 -9.71
N VAL A 35 0.74 19.45 -9.60
CA VAL A 35 0.33 18.74 -8.39
C VAL A 35 1.50 18.65 -7.39
N GLY A 36 1.36 19.30 -6.23
CA GLY A 36 2.33 19.23 -5.14
C GLY A 36 2.41 17.82 -4.48
N ILE A 37 3.49 17.52 -3.74
CA ILE A 37 3.62 16.21 -3.06
C ILE A 37 2.49 16.00 -2.04
N HIS A 38 2.29 16.97 -1.13
CA HIS A 38 1.20 16.93 -0.16
C HIS A 38 -0.17 16.84 -0.83
N GLU A 39 -0.38 17.60 -1.91
CA GLU A 39 -1.62 17.56 -2.67
C GLU A 39 -1.92 16.16 -3.23
N GLY A 40 -0.90 15.42 -3.69
CA GLY A 40 -1.05 14.04 -4.12
C GLY A 40 -1.56 13.13 -2.99
N TYR A 41 -0.96 13.24 -1.81
CA TYR A 41 -1.43 12.50 -0.63
C TYR A 41 -2.86 12.87 -0.23
N GLU A 42 -3.19 14.17 -0.15
CA GLU A 42 -4.53 14.65 0.18
C GLU A 42 -5.60 14.17 -0.82
N LYS A 43 -5.26 14.07 -2.11
CA LYS A 43 -6.15 13.47 -3.12
C LYS A 43 -6.47 12.02 -2.79
N MET A 44 -5.47 11.21 -2.43
CA MET A 44 -5.70 9.81 -2.05
C MET A 44 -6.49 9.71 -0.73
N VAL A 45 -6.19 10.56 0.27
CA VAL A 45 -6.96 10.61 1.53
C VAL A 45 -8.44 10.91 1.24
N SER A 46 -8.71 11.94 0.44
CA SER A 46 -10.07 12.36 0.09
C SER A 46 -10.81 11.29 -0.69
N PHE A 47 -10.10 10.67 -1.66
CA PHE A 47 -10.62 9.55 -2.43
C PHE A 47 -11.00 8.36 -1.53
N MET A 48 -10.15 8.01 -0.57
CA MET A 48 -10.43 6.92 0.36
C MET A 48 -11.60 7.20 1.30
N LYS A 49 -11.76 8.46 1.75
CA LYS A 49 -12.93 8.87 2.53
C LYS A 49 -14.23 8.73 1.75
N ALA A 50 -14.21 9.10 0.47
CA ALA A 50 -15.37 8.92 -0.40
C ALA A 50 -15.68 7.42 -0.63
N LEU A 51 -14.65 6.63 -0.95
CA LEU A 51 -14.78 5.20 -1.23
C LEU A 51 -15.34 4.40 -0.05
N LEU A 52 -14.97 4.75 1.18
CA LEU A 52 -15.37 4.02 2.38
C LEU A 52 -16.54 4.68 3.13
N SER A 53 -17.17 5.70 2.55
CA SER A 53 -18.18 6.53 3.23
C SER A 53 -19.44 5.76 3.67
N ASP A 54 -19.83 4.71 2.94
CA ASP A 54 -20.93 3.83 3.33
C ASP A 54 -20.64 3.00 4.59
N TRP A 55 -19.35 2.75 4.87
CA TRP A 55 -18.91 1.99 6.02
C TRP A 55 -18.50 2.87 7.19
N THR A 56 -17.92 4.04 6.93
CA THR A 56 -17.39 4.92 7.98
C THR A 56 -17.06 6.33 7.49
N ASP A 57 -17.24 7.31 8.37
CA ASP A 57 -16.77 8.70 8.21
C ASP A 57 -15.58 9.03 9.15
N GLN A 58 -15.09 8.05 9.91
CA GLN A 58 -14.14 8.25 11.01
C GLN A 58 -12.66 8.20 10.60
N ILE A 59 -12.37 8.12 9.30
CA ILE A 59 -11.00 7.97 8.78
C ILE A 59 -10.18 9.22 9.10
N LYS A 60 -9.04 9.01 9.77
CA LYS A 60 -8.03 10.02 10.06
C LYS A 60 -6.74 9.71 9.32
N ALA A 61 -6.05 10.76 8.89
CA ALA A 61 -4.75 10.67 8.22
C ALA A 61 -3.68 11.30 9.13
N PHE A 62 -2.76 10.48 9.64
CA PHE A 62 -1.61 10.90 10.44
C PHE A 62 -0.65 9.70 10.61
N GLU A 63 0.62 9.95 10.95
CA GLU A 63 1.56 8.87 11.22
C GLU A 63 1.14 8.01 12.42
N VAL A 64 0.91 6.72 12.19
CA VAL A 64 0.61 5.77 13.26
C VAL A 64 1.92 5.15 13.76
N VAL A 65 2.50 5.77 14.78
CA VAL A 65 3.74 5.31 15.42
C VAL A 65 3.60 3.89 15.94
N GLY A 66 4.59 3.05 15.65
CA GLY A 66 4.56 1.63 15.99
C GLY A 66 3.89 0.75 14.93
N SER A 67 3.31 1.31 13.88
CA SER A 67 2.91 0.51 12.72
C SER A 67 4.12 0.09 11.88
N TYR A 68 3.97 -0.93 11.02
CA TYR A 68 4.94 -1.15 9.96
C TYR A 68 4.78 -0.12 8.84
N CYS A 69 5.90 0.22 8.20
CA CYS A 69 5.98 1.28 7.20
C CYS A 69 5.20 2.55 7.57
N PRO A 70 5.52 3.17 8.72
CA PRO A 70 4.86 4.40 9.14
C PRO A 70 5.11 5.53 8.13
N GLY A 71 4.14 6.41 7.98
CA GLY A 71 4.27 7.63 7.19
C GLY A 71 3.21 8.66 7.55
N ASP A 72 3.46 9.92 7.21
CA ASP A 72 2.63 11.09 7.56
C ASP A 72 1.14 10.95 7.18
N TYR A 73 0.85 10.09 6.20
CA TYR A 73 -0.46 9.88 5.59
C TYR A 73 -0.99 8.46 5.77
N ASP A 74 -0.60 7.78 6.86
CA ASP A 74 -1.26 6.54 7.25
C ASP A 74 -2.75 6.79 7.54
N LEU A 75 -3.62 5.90 7.06
CA LEU A 75 -5.04 5.99 7.34
C LEU A 75 -5.40 5.07 8.51
N SER A 76 -6.13 5.64 9.46
CA SER A 76 -6.56 4.94 10.67
C SER A 76 -7.99 5.26 11.06
N ILE A 77 -8.58 4.34 11.82
CA ILE A 77 -9.84 4.50 12.55
C ILE A 77 -9.55 4.08 13.99
N ASP A 78 -9.99 4.87 14.97
CA ASP A 78 -9.71 4.65 16.40
C ASP A 78 -8.21 4.43 16.73
N GLY A 79 -7.34 5.12 15.98
CA GLY A 79 -5.89 5.03 16.14
C GLY A 79 -5.25 3.75 15.60
N LYS A 80 -6.05 2.85 15.00
CA LYS A 80 -5.57 1.63 14.35
C LYS A 80 -5.38 1.86 12.86
N LYS A 81 -4.15 1.70 12.39
CA LYS A 81 -3.80 1.81 10.96
C LYS A 81 -4.37 0.64 10.18
N PHE A 82 -5.09 0.96 9.10
CA PHE A 82 -5.56 -0.02 8.13
C PHE A 82 -4.99 0.22 6.72
N ALA A 83 -4.38 1.38 6.46
CA ALA A 83 -3.79 1.67 5.16
C ALA A 83 -2.55 2.56 5.26
N GLY A 84 -1.68 2.47 4.25
CA GLY A 84 -0.52 3.34 4.10
C GLY A 84 -0.38 3.84 2.67
N ILE A 85 -0.12 5.14 2.52
CA ILE A 85 -0.01 5.80 1.21
C ILE A 85 1.46 6.01 0.86
N SER A 86 1.80 5.82 -0.41
CA SER A 86 3.11 6.14 -0.96
C SER A 86 2.95 6.82 -2.32
N GLN A 87 3.98 7.52 -2.76
CA GLN A 87 3.95 8.21 -4.05
C GLN A 87 5.26 8.06 -4.80
N ARG A 88 5.15 7.86 -6.12
CA ARG A 88 6.29 7.81 -7.04
C ARG A 88 6.09 8.83 -8.17
N ARG A 89 7.12 9.64 -8.43
CA ARG A 89 7.11 10.64 -9.51
C ARG A 89 8.20 10.31 -10.53
N ILE A 90 7.83 10.29 -11.82
CA ILE A 90 8.77 10.10 -12.92
C ILE A 90 8.37 11.05 -14.05
N ARG A 91 9.22 12.05 -14.33
CA ARG A 91 8.91 13.10 -15.31
C ARG A 91 7.54 13.71 -15.01
N ASN A 92 6.61 13.64 -15.96
CA ASN A 92 5.25 14.17 -15.86
C ASN A 92 4.23 13.13 -15.35
N GLY A 93 4.70 11.98 -14.85
CA GLY A 93 3.84 10.94 -14.30
C GLY A 93 3.93 10.88 -12.79
N ILE A 94 2.77 10.86 -12.13
CA ILE A 94 2.65 10.59 -10.71
C ILE A 94 1.87 9.28 -10.53
N ALA A 95 2.41 8.36 -9.73
CA ALA A 95 1.66 7.24 -9.17
C ALA A 95 1.46 7.50 -7.68
N ILE A 96 0.21 7.72 -7.25
CA ILE A 96 -0.17 7.77 -5.83
C ILE A 96 -0.76 6.41 -5.50
N GLN A 97 -0.16 5.71 -4.54
CA GLN A 97 -0.39 4.29 -4.29
C GLN A 97 -0.81 4.09 -2.85
N ILE A 98 -1.72 3.16 -2.61
CA ILE A 98 -2.19 2.80 -1.28
C ILE A 98 -2.29 1.29 -1.18
N TYR A 99 -1.93 0.75 -0.01
CA TYR A 99 -2.35 -0.59 0.40
C TYR A 99 -3.43 -0.44 1.48
N LEU A 100 -4.42 -1.32 1.47
CA LEU A 100 -5.47 -1.41 2.48
C LEU A 100 -5.51 -2.82 3.04
N SER A 101 -5.43 -2.96 4.36
CA SER A 101 -5.77 -4.20 5.07
C SER A 101 -7.28 -4.30 5.16
N VAL A 102 -7.88 -5.14 4.32
CA VAL A 102 -9.34 -5.23 4.17
C VAL A 102 -9.89 -6.31 5.09
N THR A 103 -9.50 -7.57 4.86
CA THR A 103 -9.98 -8.71 5.64
C THR A 103 -9.13 -8.95 6.88
N ALA A 104 -9.79 -9.47 7.91
CA ALA A 104 -9.19 -9.80 9.20
C ALA A 104 -8.06 -10.82 9.05
N ASP A 105 -6.92 -10.50 9.64
CA ASP A 105 -5.74 -11.38 9.72
C ASP A 105 -5.32 -11.61 11.18
N HIS A 106 -6.13 -11.14 12.13
CA HIS A 106 -5.84 -11.08 13.56
C HIS A 106 -4.47 -10.45 13.87
N GLN A 107 -4.06 -9.43 13.12
CA GLN A 107 -2.76 -8.74 13.20
C GLN A 107 -1.54 -9.63 12.83
N SER A 108 -1.74 -10.74 12.11
CA SER A 108 -0.65 -11.63 11.71
C SER A 108 0.38 -10.94 10.82
N ARG A 109 -0.04 -10.04 9.91
CA ARG A 109 0.84 -9.20 9.08
C ARG A 109 1.77 -8.34 9.93
N ALA A 110 1.25 -7.70 10.97
CA ALA A 110 2.07 -6.86 11.85
C ALA A 110 3.06 -7.69 12.67
N ARG A 111 2.66 -8.87 13.16
CA ARG A 111 3.57 -9.81 13.84
C ARG A 111 4.66 -10.31 12.89
N LEU A 112 4.33 -10.64 11.65
CA LEU A 112 5.30 -11.05 10.63
C LEU A 112 6.39 -9.98 10.43
N ILE A 113 6.00 -8.72 10.23
CA ILE A 113 6.98 -7.64 10.03
C ILE A 113 7.77 -7.33 11.30
N ARG A 114 7.16 -7.46 12.49
CA ARG A 114 7.87 -7.34 13.77
C ARG A 114 9.01 -8.37 13.87
N GLU A 115 8.71 -9.64 13.60
CA GLU A 115 9.70 -10.72 13.63
C GLU A 115 10.78 -10.51 12.57
N PHE A 116 10.41 -10.05 11.37
CA PHE A 116 11.35 -9.69 10.31
C PHE A 116 12.39 -8.67 10.80
N TYR A 117 11.94 -7.57 11.43
CA TYR A 117 12.86 -6.57 11.96
C TYR A 117 13.68 -7.07 13.15
N GLN A 118 13.07 -7.83 14.08
CA GLN A 118 13.82 -8.40 15.21
C GLN A 118 14.95 -9.31 14.76
N ARG A 119 14.68 -10.22 13.81
CA ARG A 119 15.68 -11.14 13.25
C ARG A 119 16.70 -10.45 12.36
N GLY A 120 16.33 -9.36 11.68
CA GLY A 120 17.22 -8.60 10.80
C GLY A 120 18.13 -7.63 11.55
N ILE A 121 17.66 -7.02 12.65
CA ILE A 121 18.42 -6.07 13.47
C ILE A 121 19.33 -6.80 14.44
N GLN A 122 18.87 -7.93 15.02
CA GLN A 122 19.65 -8.75 15.96
C GLN A 122 20.19 -7.99 17.19
N GLY A 123 19.58 -6.86 17.52
CA GLY A 123 20.03 -5.97 18.60
C GLY A 123 21.26 -5.12 18.25
N GLU A 124 21.71 -5.12 16.99
CA GLU A 124 22.85 -4.33 16.52
C GLU A 124 22.46 -2.88 16.20
N GLU A 125 23.44 -1.99 16.21
CA GLU A 125 23.27 -0.63 15.72
C GLU A 125 23.07 -0.63 14.20
N THR A 126 21.96 -0.03 13.76
CA THR A 126 21.63 0.05 12.34
C THR A 126 21.84 1.44 11.79
N ARG A 127 22.20 1.52 10.50
CA ARG A 127 22.35 2.80 9.78
C ARG A 127 21.06 3.63 9.75
N PHE A 128 19.91 2.97 9.84
CA PHE A 128 18.59 3.58 9.80
C PHE A 128 17.79 3.23 11.05
N ASN A 129 16.86 4.10 11.43
CA ASN A 129 15.89 3.79 12.47
C ASN A 129 14.75 2.97 11.87
N TYR A 130 14.65 1.70 12.27
CA TYR A 130 13.56 0.82 11.90
C TYR A 130 12.40 0.92 12.90
N PRO A 131 11.14 0.70 12.46
CA PRO A 131 9.99 0.82 13.34
C PRO A 131 9.99 -0.31 14.37
N LYS A 132 9.70 0.04 15.63
CA LYS A 132 9.37 -0.92 16.68
C LYS A 132 7.91 -1.32 16.53
N VAL A 133 7.66 -2.34 15.71
CA VAL A 133 6.30 -2.72 15.32
C VAL A 133 5.50 -3.21 16.53
N ASN A 134 4.38 -2.53 16.81
CA ASN A 134 3.35 -2.92 17.77
C ASN A 134 2.10 -3.40 17.00
N PRO A 135 1.77 -4.70 17.02
CA PRO A 135 0.57 -5.21 16.36
C PRO A 135 -0.74 -4.51 16.77
N ASP A 136 -0.84 -3.99 17.99
CA ASP A 136 -2.08 -3.41 18.50
C ASP A 136 -2.48 -2.07 17.88
N VAL A 137 -1.55 -1.40 17.18
CA VAL A 137 -1.83 -0.14 16.47
C VAL A 137 -2.21 -0.35 15.00
N MET A 138 -2.37 -1.60 14.56
CA MET A 138 -2.76 -1.95 13.20
C MET A 138 -3.91 -2.95 13.23
N GLU A 139 -4.85 -2.80 12.31
CA GLU A 139 -5.99 -3.72 12.20
C GLU A 139 -6.63 -3.62 10.82
N ALA A 140 -7.28 -4.70 10.38
CA ALA A 140 -8.00 -4.72 9.11
C ALA A 140 -9.36 -3.99 9.21
N LEU A 141 -9.85 -3.45 8.09
CA LEU A 141 -11.14 -2.76 8.01
C LEU A 141 -12.29 -3.62 8.52
N GLU A 142 -12.36 -4.90 8.13
CA GLU A 142 -13.38 -5.86 8.59
C GLU A 142 -13.47 -5.88 10.12
N THR A 143 -12.32 -6.01 10.80
CA THR A 143 -12.26 -6.07 12.27
C THR A 143 -12.57 -4.72 12.91
N ILE A 144 -12.02 -3.61 12.38
CA ILE A 144 -12.23 -2.27 12.96
C ILE A 144 -13.71 -1.89 12.91
N LEU A 145 -14.36 -2.16 11.79
CA LEU A 145 -15.75 -1.77 11.54
C LEU A 145 -16.76 -2.81 12.07
N ALA A 146 -16.27 -3.98 12.49
CA ALA A 146 -17.09 -5.10 12.95
C ALA A 146 -18.19 -5.51 11.95
N VAL A 147 -17.86 -5.44 10.66
CA VAL A 147 -18.74 -5.85 9.55
C VAL A 147 -17.94 -6.72 8.56
N PRO A 148 -18.56 -7.76 7.97
CA PRO A 148 -17.91 -8.53 6.92
C PRO A 148 -17.60 -7.63 5.71
N ILE A 149 -16.31 -7.51 5.37
CA ILE A 149 -15.84 -6.77 4.20
C ILE A 149 -14.74 -7.59 3.53
N THR A 150 -14.90 -7.85 2.25
CA THR A 150 -13.88 -8.50 1.41
C THR A 150 -13.19 -7.50 0.48
N VAL A 151 -12.06 -7.90 -0.10
CA VAL A 151 -11.39 -7.10 -1.14
C VAL A 151 -12.33 -6.84 -2.33
N ASP A 152 -13.13 -7.84 -2.72
CA ASP A 152 -14.08 -7.72 -3.82
C ASP A 152 -15.18 -6.70 -3.53
N ASP A 153 -15.65 -6.60 -2.28
CA ASP A 153 -16.62 -5.58 -1.87
C ASP A 153 -16.06 -4.16 -2.04
N VAL A 154 -14.79 -3.95 -1.65
CA VAL A 154 -14.14 -2.65 -1.81
C VAL A 154 -13.91 -2.32 -3.29
N VAL A 155 -13.60 -3.32 -4.12
CA VAL A 155 -13.49 -3.15 -5.58
C VAL A 155 -14.85 -2.84 -6.21
N ALA A 156 -15.93 -3.49 -5.75
CA ALA A 156 -17.29 -3.19 -6.22
C ALA A 156 -17.70 -1.75 -5.86
N LYS A 157 -17.40 -1.30 -4.63
CA LYS A 157 -17.62 0.09 -4.20
C LYS A 157 -16.79 1.09 -4.99
N LEU A 158 -15.58 0.72 -5.39
CA LEU A 158 -14.77 1.55 -6.28
C LEU A 158 -15.45 1.76 -7.64
N VAL A 159 -15.98 0.69 -8.24
CA VAL A 159 -16.70 0.76 -9.52
C VAL A 159 -17.96 1.61 -9.40
N GLU A 160 -18.73 1.45 -8.32
CA GLU A 160 -19.92 2.25 -8.01
C GLU A 160 -19.56 3.73 -7.88
N LEU A 161 -18.59 4.08 -7.03
CA LEU A 161 -18.14 5.46 -6.81
C LEU A 161 -17.73 6.16 -8.11
N LEU A 162 -16.97 5.48 -8.97
CA LEU A 162 -16.52 6.05 -10.23
C LEU A 162 -17.69 6.25 -11.21
N THR A 163 -18.61 5.29 -11.28
CA THR A 163 -19.78 5.34 -12.16
C THR A 163 -20.74 6.45 -11.74
N ASP A 164 -21.02 6.58 -10.44
CA ASP A 164 -21.87 7.63 -9.87
C ASP A 164 -21.27 9.03 -10.01
N SER A 165 -19.94 9.11 -10.08
CA SER A 165 -19.21 10.34 -10.41
C SER A 165 -19.27 10.70 -11.90
N GLY A 166 -19.99 9.92 -12.73
CA GLY A 166 -20.12 10.12 -14.16
C GLY A 166 -18.87 9.75 -14.96
N LEU A 167 -17.94 9.01 -14.36
CA LEU A 167 -16.74 8.54 -15.06
C LEU A 167 -17.03 7.24 -15.81
N GLU A 168 -16.65 7.21 -17.09
CA GLU A 168 -16.71 5.98 -17.88
C GLU A 168 -15.53 5.07 -17.51
N ILE A 169 -15.84 3.85 -17.06
CA ILE A 169 -14.83 2.84 -16.73
C ILE A 169 -14.52 2.04 -17.99
N ALA A 170 -13.36 2.33 -18.59
CA ALA A 170 -12.84 1.56 -19.70
C ALA A 170 -11.89 0.46 -19.20
N ASN A 171 -12.26 -0.81 -19.40
CA ASN A 171 -11.41 -1.97 -19.14
C ASN A 171 -10.36 -2.15 -20.25
N ASN A 172 -9.39 -1.24 -20.27
CA ASN A 172 -8.34 -1.23 -21.27
C ASN A 172 -7.17 -2.14 -20.87
N GLN A 173 -6.52 -2.71 -21.88
CA GLN A 173 -5.21 -3.34 -21.71
C GLN A 173 -4.10 -2.33 -22.02
N LEU A 174 -2.90 -2.62 -21.52
CA LEU A 174 -1.69 -1.90 -21.94
C LEU A 174 -1.57 -1.92 -23.48
N THR A 175 -1.30 -0.75 -24.06
CA THR A 175 -0.95 -0.60 -25.48
C THR A 175 0.35 -1.35 -25.80
N ASN A 176 0.63 -1.60 -27.08
CA ASN A 176 1.87 -2.27 -27.49
C ASN A 176 3.14 -1.52 -27.03
N ALA A 177 3.13 -0.18 -27.09
CA ALA A 177 4.24 0.64 -26.61
C ALA A 177 4.42 0.55 -25.08
N GLU A 178 3.32 0.52 -24.32
CA GLU A 178 3.35 0.31 -22.88
C GLU A 178 3.81 -1.11 -22.51
N LYS A 179 3.37 -2.14 -23.25
CA LYS A 179 3.84 -3.53 -23.06
C LYS A 179 5.35 -3.65 -23.23
N VAL A 180 5.92 -3.05 -24.28
CA VAL A 180 7.39 -3.02 -24.48
C VAL A 180 8.09 -2.35 -23.30
N THR A 181 7.55 -1.21 -22.83
CA THR A 181 8.10 -0.50 -21.68
C THR A 181 7.98 -1.33 -20.39
N PHE A 182 6.83 -1.96 -20.17
CA PHE A 182 6.55 -2.82 -19.03
C PHE A 182 7.53 -3.99 -18.97
N MET A 183 7.73 -4.72 -20.08
CA MET A 183 8.66 -5.85 -20.12
C MET A 183 10.08 -5.44 -19.78
N LYS A 184 10.56 -4.33 -20.35
CA LYS A 184 11.88 -3.78 -20.01
C LYS A 184 11.99 -3.39 -18.53
N ARG A 185 10.95 -2.78 -17.95
CA ARG A 185 10.95 -2.39 -16.53
C ARG A 185 10.85 -3.60 -15.60
N ARG A 186 10.12 -4.64 -16.01
CA ARG A 186 10.01 -5.92 -15.30
C ARG A 186 11.35 -6.63 -15.26
N GLU A 187 12.04 -6.78 -16.40
CA GLU A 187 13.37 -7.39 -16.45
C GLU A 187 14.36 -6.71 -15.51
N LEU A 188 14.45 -5.38 -15.56
CA LEU A 188 15.29 -4.61 -14.62
C LEU A 188 14.87 -4.79 -13.16
N MET A 189 13.60 -5.06 -12.86
CA MET A 189 13.12 -5.35 -11.50
C MET A 189 13.56 -6.74 -11.04
N LEU A 190 13.44 -7.74 -11.92
CA LEU A 190 13.89 -9.11 -11.65
C LEU A 190 15.39 -9.15 -11.40
N GLU A 191 16.20 -8.55 -12.28
CA GLU A 191 17.66 -8.50 -12.14
C GLU A 191 18.11 -7.88 -10.81
N ARG A 192 17.48 -6.77 -10.41
CA ARG A 192 17.79 -6.10 -9.13
C ARG A 192 17.43 -6.95 -7.93
N ASN A 193 16.28 -7.61 -7.97
CA ASN A 193 15.85 -8.49 -6.88
C ASN A 193 16.74 -9.71 -6.78
N GLN A 194 17.04 -10.37 -7.90
CA GLN A 194 18.00 -11.48 -7.96
C GLN A 194 19.36 -11.08 -7.37
N LYS A 195 19.88 -9.91 -7.74
CA LYS A 195 21.16 -9.40 -7.21
C LYS A 195 21.12 -9.12 -5.71
N THR A 196 19.96 -8.72 -5.17
CA THR A 196 19.82 -8.29 -3.77
C THR A 196 19.50 -9.45 -2.84
N LEU A 197 18.64 -10.36 -3.27
CA LEU A 197 18.06 -11.42 -2.46
C LEU A 197 18.69 -12.80 -2.75
N GLY A 198 19.38 -12.97 -3.88
CA GLY A 198 19.99 -14.23 -4.27
C GLY A 198 18.95 -15.35 -4.31
N ASP A 199 19.21 -16.43 -3.57
CA ASP A 199 18.36 -17.62 -3.51
C ASP A 199 17.01 -17.38 -2.81
N LEU A 200 16.83 -16.22 -2.15
CA LEU A 200 15.56 -15.84 -1.53
C LEU A 200 14.55 -15.22 -2.50
N PHE A 201 14.95 -14.97 -3.75
CA PHE A 201 14.06 -14.39 -4.76
C PHE A 201 13.42 -15.47 -5.63
N GLU A 202 12.10 -15.54 -5.58
CA GLU A 202 11.27 -16.43 -6.43
C GLU A 202 10.43 -15.54 -7.37
N PRO A 203 10.80 -15.41 -8.66
CA PRO A 203 10.25 -14.42 -9.60
C PRO A 203 8.88 -14.74 -10.22
#